data_AF-A0A968J5U6-F1
#
_entry.id   AF-A0A968J5U6-F1
#
_cell.length_a   1.000
_cell.length_b   1.000
_cell.length_c   1.000
_cell.angle_alpha   90.00
_cell.angle_beta   90.00
_cell.angle_gamma   90.00
#
_symmetry.space_group_name_H-M   'P 1'
#
loop_
_entity.id
_entity.type
_entity.pdbx_description
1 polymer ?
#
loop_
_entity_poly.entity_id
_entity_poly.type
_entity_poly.pdbx_seq_one_letter_code
_entity_poly.pdbx_strand_id
1 'polypeptide(L)'
;EIIPAHEQCLSALDEIRGIAISAIRQRESLIMLNALDSLKGFAFFYSTCKSKLPPLWFLLTKPIASDPDFVSVDIHKLHEIEAAQIWLELKILRQYQSIFTDSLNQLREACYIIGINTREIGEKALYANKLEVAQLAIKFFNTYLRAVINTHDIRTGYNILKQYRSMAEVAVITHHDSIALEIANYFRYYSLLAYKANLFFLSETFAFDLGLLAQICCQNRSSVSLELLSVFLKIDQDPESEQQENTLRGIRKSQAKLAAYYLKVENYNSAYLIYEDMKDEPLSRLYMIRDELRTTREDFWEFTDRGENFYFVEPDLLTYVDQFFSWFDHPSLIPQPS
;
A
#
# COMPACT_ATOMS: atom_id res chain seq x y z
N GLU A 1 29.01 14.26 -25.08
CA GLU A 1 29.27 14.74 -23.70
C GLU A 1 28.33 14.11 -22.65
N ILE A 2 27.83 12.88 -22.85
CA ILE A 2 26.83 12.29 -21.94
C ILE A 2 27.45 11.72 -20.64
N ILE A 3 28.67 11.19 -20.71
CA ILE A 3 29.38 10.60 -19.58
C ILE A 3 29.58 11.62 -18.44
N PRO A 4 30.11 12.84 -18.68
CA PRO A 4 30.22 13.86 -17.63
C PRO A 4 28.86 14.25 -17.01
N ALA A 5 27.79 14.27 -17.81
CA ALA A 5 26.45 14.59 -17.30
C ALA A 5 25.93 13.49 -16.36
N HIS A 6 26.17 12.20 -16.67
CA HIS A 6 25.85 11.09 -15.77
C HIS A 6 26.65 11.17 -14.47
N GLU A 7 27.97 11.42 -14.55
CA GLU A 7 28.83 11.57 -13.36
C GLU A 7 28.34 12.71 -12.45
N GLN A 8 28.05 13.88 -13.03
CA GLN A 8 27.55 15.03 -12.28
C GLN A 8 26.20 14.74 -11.62
N CYS A 9 25.29 14.05 -12.33
CA CYS A 9 23.99 13.68 -11.79
C CYS A 9 24.10 12.67 -10.64
N LEU A 10 24.96 11.65 -10.77
CA LEU A 10 25.20 10.67 -9.73
C LEU A 10 25.81 11.34 -8.48
N SER A 11 26.82 12.19 -8.66
CA SER A 11 27.44 12.95 -7.56
C SER A 11 26.42 13.78 -6.80
N ALA A 12 25.57 14.53 -7.50
CA ALA A 12 24.55 15.37 -6.87
C ALA A 12 23.55 14.53 -6.05
N LEU A 13 23.11 13.38 -6.57
CA LEU A 13 22.22 12.48 -5.84
C LEU A 13 22.91 11.86 -4.63
N ASP A 14 24.16 11.44 -4.75
CA ASP A 14 24.91 10.84 -3.64
C ASP A 14 25.25 11.85 -2.55
N GLU A 15 25.47 13.13 -2.89
CA GLU A 15 25.59 14.23 -1.94
C GLU A 15 24.32 14.41 -1.13
N ILE A 16 23.14 14.44 -1.77
CA ILE A 16 21.84 14.55 -1.07
C ILE A 16 21.64 13.35 -0.13
N ARG A 17 21.95 12.12 -0.59
CA ARG A 17 21.91 10.92 0.25
C ARG A 17 22.86 11.04 1.45
N GLY A 18 24.08 11.53 1.23
CA GLY A 18 25.07 11.75 2.29
C GLY A 18 24.57 12.71 3.36
N ILE A 19 23.94 13.81 2.95
CA ILE A 19 23.29 14.77 3.86
C ILE A 19 22.17 14.09 4.65
N ALA A 20 21.29 13.33 3.99
CA ALA A 20 20.21 12.61 4.66
C ALA A 20 20.73 11.63 5.72
N ILE A 21 21.73 10.80 5.38
CA ILE A 21 22.34 9.84 6.31
C ILE A 21 23.00 10.56 7.48
N SER A 22 23.73 11.65 7.23
CA SER A 22 24.34 12.45 8.28
C SER A 22 23.30 13.04 9.23
N ALA A 23 22.23 13.63 8.69
CA ALA A 23 21.14 14.19 9.48
C ALA A 23 20.41 13.14 10.32
N ILE A 24 20.20 11.94 9.78
CA ILE A 24 19.63 10.80 10.52
C ILE A 24 20.51 10.41 11.70
N ARG A 25 21.82 10.29 11.50
CA ARG A 25 22.79 9.97 12.57
C ARG A 25 22.83 11.04 13.64
N GLN A 26 22.70 12.31 13.26
CA GLN A 26 22.71 13.46 14.15
C GLN A 26 21.33 13.81 14.73
N ARG A 27 20.27 13.09 14.32
CA ARG A 27 18.87 13.33 14.69
C ARG A 27 18.37 14.74 14.34
N GLU A 28 18.84 15.28 13.23
CA GLU A 28 18.45 16.59 12.72
C GLU A 28 17.21 16.46 11.80
N SER A 29 16.03 16.34 12.40
CA SER A 29 14.79 15.99 11.67
C SER A 29 14.48 16.93 10.50
N LEU A 30 14.74 18.23 10.64
CA LEU A 30 14.49 19.21 9.57
C LEU A 30 15.42 19.01 8.37
N ILE A 31 16.71 18.74 8.61
CA ILE A 31 17.70 18.54 7.54
C ILE A 31 17.42 17.20 6.85
N MET A 32 17.10 16.16 7.62
CA MET A 32 16.66 14.88 7.09
C MET A 32 15.44 15.04 6.17
N LEU A 33 14.38 15.72 6.64
CA LEU A 33 13.17 15.93 5.86
C LEU A 33 13.47 16.67 4.55
N ASN A 34 14.22 17.78 4.63
CA ASN A 34 14.60 18.56 3.45
C ASN A 34 15.43 17.75 2.44
N ALA A 35 16.34 16.90 2.92
CA ALA A 35 17.14 16.04 2.04
C ALA A 35 16.28 14.98 1.35
N LEU A 36 15.38 14.32 2.09
CA LEU A 36 14.45 13.34 1.52
C LEU A 36 13.49 13.98 0.52
N ASP A 37 12.98 15.18 0.82
CA ASP A 37 12.12 15.93 -0.11
C ASP A 37 12.88 16.47 -1.32
N SER A 38 14.16 16.78 -1.20
CA SER A 38 14.99 17.18 -2.34
C SER A 38 15.12 16.06 -3.37
N LEU A 39 15.24 14.79 -2.93
CA LEU A 39 15.23 13.63 -3.83
C LEU A 39 13.91 13.51 -4.60
N LYS A 40 12.77 13.72 -3.93
CA LYS A 40 11.44 13.76 -4.56
C LYS A 40 11.35 14.93 -5.54
N GLY A 41 11.77 16.12 -5.11
CA GLY A 41 11.77 17.34 -5.93
C GLY A 41 12.57 17.14 -7.21
N PHE A 42 13.70 16.44 -7.13
CA PHE A 42 14.49 16.07 -8.29
C PHE A 42 13.77 15.07 -9.22
N ALA A 43 13.13 14.03 -8.66
CA ALA A 43 12.31 13.10 -9.44
C ALA A 43 11.15 13.81 -10.17
N PHE A 44 10.52 14.77 -9.47
CA PHE A 44 9.44 15.58 -10.03
C PHE A 44 9.93 16.48 -11.14
N PHE A 45 11.04 17.19 -10.94
CA PHE A 45 11.67 18.00 -11.98
C PHE A 45 12.02 17.15 -13.20
N TYR A 46 12.69 16.00 -12.98
CA TYR A 46 13.07 15.09 -14.05
C TYR A 46 11.87 14.64 -14.87
N SER A 47 10.74 14.29 -14.24
CA SER A 47 9.53 13.88 -14.95
C SER A 47 9.02 14.94 -15.95
N THR A 48 9.27 16.24 -15.70
CA THR A 48 8.84 17.33 -16.59
C THR A 48 9.77 17.56 -17.79
N CYS A 49 11.03 17.12 -17.71
CA CYS A 49 12.04 17.34 -18.74
C CYS A 49 12.52 16.06 -19.42
N LYS A 50 12.19 14.88 -18.88
CA LYS A 50 12.62 13.55 -19.38
C LYS A 50 12.42 13.37 -20.88
N SER A 51 11.28 13.77 -21.42
CA SER A 51 10.97 13.66 -22.86
C SER A 51 11.82 14.55 -23.77
N LYS A 52 12.53 15.53 -23.20
CA LYS A 52 13.41 16.47 -23.93
C LYS A 52 14.87 16.01 -23.92
N LEU A 53 15.21 14.96 -23.17
CA LEU A 53 16.58 14.48 -23.03
C LEU A 53 17.00 13.65 -24.26
N PRO A 54 18.30 13.71 -24.64
CA PRO A 54 18.80 12.94 -25.77
C PRO A 54 18.72 11.44 -25.45
N PRO A 55 18.48 10.55 -26.44
CA PRO A 55 18.41 9.09 -26.21
C PRO A 55 19.62 8.50 -25.48
N LEU A 56 20.81 9.08 -25.69
CA LEU A 56 22.05 8.69 -25.01
C LEU A 56 21.98 8.81 -23.48
N TRP A 57 21.12 9.69 -22.95
CA TRP A 57 20.90 9.84 -21.50
C TRP A 57 20.34 8.57 -20.85
N PHE A 58 19.62 7.75 -21.61
CA PHE A 58 18.98 6.56 -21.06
C PHE A 58 19.88 5.33 -21.08
N LEU A 59 21.08 5.44 -21.66
CA LEU A 59 22.08 4.37 -21.68
C LEU A 59 22.80 4.30 -20.33
N LEU A 60 22.97 3.09 -19.81
CA LEU A 60 23.75 2.78 -18.62
C LEU A 60 25.25 2.82 -18.96
N THR A 61 25.74 4.03 -19.21
CA THR A 61 27.17 4.29 -19.44
C THR A 61 28.01 3.80 -18.27
N LYS A 62 29.32 3.67 -18.49
CA LYS A 62 30.28 3.18 -17.48
C LYS A 62 30.11 3.79 -16.08
N PRO A 63 29.91 5.12 -15.88
CA PRO A 63 29.63 5.68 -14.56
C PRO A 63 28.40 5.06 -13.88
N ILE A 64 27.28 4.95 -14.59
CA ILE A 64 26.05 4.36 -14.03
C ILE A 64 26.23 2.87 -13.78
N ALA A 65 26.79 2.13 -14.74
CA ALA A 65 27.00 0.68 -14.59
C ALA A 65 27.97 0.32 -13.45
N SER A 66 28.88 1.24 -13.09
CA SER A 66 29.84 1.06 -11.99
C SER A 66 29.30 1.59 -10.65
N ASP A 67 28.16 2.28 -10.65
CA ASP A 67 27.55 2.84 -9.44
C ASP A 67 27.04 1.69 -8.53
N PRO A 68 27.20 1.80 -7.19
CA PRO A 68 26.79 0.75 -6.27
C PRO A 68 25.33 0.30 -6.39
N ASP A 69 24.43 1.18 -6.84
CA ASP A 69 23.01 0.88 -7.00
C ASP A 69 22.70 0.03 -8.25
N PHE A 70 23.68 -0.13 -9.15
CA PHE A 70 23.56 -0.85 -10.43
C PHE A 70 24.56 -1.99 -10.61
N VAL A 71 25.76 -1.88 -10.05
CA VAL A 71 26.87 -2.83 -10.30
C VAL A 71 26.54 -4.30 -9.96
N SER A 72 25.61 -4.50 -9.03
CA SER A 72 25.16 -5.83 -8.59
C SER A 72 23.86 -6.31 -9.26
N VAL A 73 23.28 -5.51 -10.16
CA VAL A 73 22.03 -5.83 -10.84
C VAL A 73 22.31 -6.78 -12.01
N ASP A 74 21.47 -7.81 -12.14
CA ASP A 74 21.54 -8.76 -13.26
C ASP A 74 21.47 -8.05 -14.61
N ILE A 75 22.27 -8.52 -15.58
CA ILE A 75 22.39 -7.89 -16.90
C ILE A 75 21.05 -7.77 -17.65
N HIS A 76 20.15 -8.74 -17.51
CA HIS A 76 18.83 -8.67 -18.16
C HIS A 76 18.00 -7.54 -17.56
N LYS A 77 18.08 -7.33 -16.25
CA LYS A 77 17.40 -6.22 -15.58
C LYS A 77 18.00 -4.86 -15.95
N LEU A 78 19.32 -4.79 -16.15
CA LEU A 78 19.95 -3.57 -16.66
C LEU A 78 19.41 -3.19 -18.04
N HIS A 79 19.24 -4.16 -18.94
CA HIS A 79 18.62 -3.91 -20.24
C HIS A 79 17.14 -3.50 -20.13
N GLU A 80 16.37 -4.09 -19.20
CA GLU A 80 14.99 -3.65 -18.93
C GLU A 80 14.96 -2.18 -18.45
N ILE A 81 15.91 -1.78 -17.60
CA ILE A 81 16.02 -0.40 -17.10
C ILE A 81 16.32 0.59 -18.23
N GLU A 82 17.25 0.25 -19.14
CA GLU A 82 17.55 1.06 -20.32
C GLU A 82 16.34 1.17 -21.25
N ALA A 83 15.71 0.04 -21.55
CA ALA A 83 14.54 -0.02 -22.43
C ALA A 83 13.36 0.79 -21.89
N ALA A 84 13.12 0.70 -20.57
CA ALA A 84 12.10 1.49 -19.90
C ALA A 84 12.52 2.95 -19.64
N GLN A 85 13.79 3.29 -19.88
CA GLN A 85 14.35 4.63 -19.69
C GLN A 85 14.22 5.14 -18.23
N ILE A 86 14.31 4.24 -17.24
CA ILE A 86 13.98 4.53 -15.83
C ILE A 86 15.19 4.54 -14.88
N TRP A 87 16.42 4.64 -15.39
CA TRP A 87 17.62 4.52 -14.55
C TRP A 87 17.65 5.57 -13.42
N LEU A 88 17.21 6.79 -13.68
CA LEU A 88 17.28 7.87 -12.69
C LEU A 88 16.24 7.69 -11.59
N GLU A 89 15.00 7.35 -11.96
CA GLU A 89 13.95 7.02 -10.99
C GLU A 89 14.36 5.82 -10.12
N LEU A 90 15.03 4.82 -10.72
CA LEU A 90 15.59 3.69 -9.98
C LEU A 90 16.68 4.12 -9.00
N LYS A 91 17.63 4.96 -9.41
CA LYS A 91 18.68 5.49 -8.52
C LYS A 91 18.07 6.19 -7.32
N ILE A 92 17.09 7.07 -7.53
CA ILE A 92 16.40 7.79 -6.44
C ILE A 92 15.71 6.81 -5.47
N LEU A 93 14.94 5.86 -5.99
CA LEU A 93 14.21 4.90 -5.16
C LEU A 93 15.15 3.91 -4.45
N ARG A 94 16.31 3.56 -5.04
CA ARG A 94 17.38 2.79 -4.38
C ARG A 94 17.98 3.53 -3.19
N GLN A 95 18.20 4.85 -3.33
CA GLN A 95 18.67 5.65 -2.21
C GLN A 95 17.64 5.68 -1.08
N TYR A 96 16.35 5.86 -1.40
CA TYR A 96 15.28 5.72 -0.41
C TYR A 96 15.26 4.33 0.21
N GLN A 97 15.45 3.24 -0.56
CA GLN A 97 15.51 1.89 0.00
C GLN A 97 16.65 1.73 1.01
N SER A 98 17.85 2.23 0.71
CA SER A 98 18.98 2.20 1.63
C SER A 98 18.63 2.94 2.93
N ILE A 99 18.16 4.18 2.82
CA ILE A 99 17.84 5.01 3.98
C ILE A 99 16.69 4.40 4.80
N PHE A 100 15.66 3.89 4.13
CA PHE A 100 14.51 3.23 4.76
C PHE A 100 14.97 2.04 5.60
N THR A 101 15.79 1.16 5.01
CA THR A 101 16.27 -0.05 5.69
C THR A 101 17.11 0.29 6.91
N ASP A 102 17.98 1.30 6.80
CA ASP A 102 18.83 1.78 7.91
C ASP A 102 18.01 2.46 9.03
N SER A 103 16.81 2.96 8.72
CA SER A 103 15.96 3.71 9.65
C SER A 103 14.92 2.85 10.38
N LEU A 104 14.68 1.61 9.95
CA LEU A 104 13.71 0.70 10.58
C LEU A 104 14.00 0.50 12.07
N ASN A 105 12.96 0.48 12.90
CA ASN A 105 13.01 0.42 14.36
C ASN A 105 13.79 1.55 15.08
N GLN A 106 14.43 2.47 14.35
CA GLN A 106 15.30 3.50 14.93
C GLN A 106 14.76 4.92 14.73
N LEU A 107 14.40 5.27 13.49
CA LEU A 107 13.97 6.61 13.09
C LEU A 107 12.79 6.52 12.11
N ARG A 108 11.62 6.23 12.65
CA ARG A 108 10.42 5.89 11.87
C ARG A 108 9.92 7.06 11.02
N GLU A 109 10.20 8.29 11.44
CA GLU A 109 9.90 9.52 10.70
C GLU A 109 10.53 9.50 9.30
N ALA A 110 11.78 9.01 9.17
CA ALA A 110 12.44 8.85 7.87
C ALA A 110 11.67 7.86 6.99
N CYS A 111 11.27 6.72 7.55
CA CYS A 111 10.48 5.71 6.85
C CYS A 111 9.14 6.27 6.37
N TYR A 112 8.47 7.10 7.18
CA TYR A 112 7.19 7.69 6.83
C TYR A 112 7.32 8.67 5.66
N ILE A 113 8.31 9.57 5.70
CA ILE A 113 8.58 10.51 4.61
C ILE A 113 8.96 9.76 3.33
N ILE A 114 9.76 8.71 3.42
CA ILE A 114 10.10 7.87 2.26
C ILE A 114 8.86 7.22 1.66
N GLY A 115 7.94 6.69 2.49
CA GLY A 115 6.67 6.14 2.03
C GLY A 115 5.81 7.17 1.30
N ILE A 116 5.69 8.38 1.87
CA ILE A 116 4.96 9.50 1.26
C ILE A 116 5.60 9.90 -0.08
N ASN A 117 6.91 10.06 -0.12
CA ASN A 117 7.63 10.49 -1.32
C ASN A 117 7.56 9.43 -2.43
N THR A 118 7.62 8.14 -2.07
CA THR A 118 7.47 7.03 -3.02
C THR A 118 6.04 6.98 -3.58
N ARG A 119 5.02 7.17 -2.73
CA ARG A 119 3.62 7.32 -3.17
C ARG A 119 3.47 8.46 -4.15
N GLU A 120 3.96 9.65 -3.80
CA GLU A 120 3.81 10.86 -4.63
C GLU A 120 4.52 10.73 -5.99
N ILE A 121 5.67 10.05 -6.05
CA ILE A 121 6.33 9.70 -7.32
C ILE A 121 5.45 8.75 -8.15
N GLY A 122 4.90 7.71 -7.53
CA GLY A 122 4.01 6.75 -8.18
C GLY A 122 2.71 7.38 -8.68
N GLU A 123 2.06 8.22 -7.88
CA GLU A 123 0.84 8.95 -8.25
C GLU A 123 1.09 9.89 -9.42
N LYS A 124 2.17 10.68 -9.37
CA LYS A 124 2.55 11.56 -10.48
C LYS A 124 2.77 10.77 -11.77
N ALA A 125 3.36 9.58 -11.67
CA ALA A 125 3.55 8.69 -12.80
C ALA A 125 2.22 8.17 -13.36
N LEU A 126 1.26 7.79 -12.50
CA LEU A 126 -0.08 7.38 -12.91
C LEU A 126 -0.83 8.51 -13.63
N TYR A 127 -0.84 9.72 -13.09
CA TYR A 127 -1.44 10.88 -13.74
C TYR A 127 -0.80 11.21 -15.10
N ALA A 128 0.49 10.90 -15.27
CA ALA A 128 1.23 11.14 -16.51
C ALA A 128 1.25 9.93 -17.47
N ASN A 129 0.53 8.84 -17.17
CA ASN A 129 0.56 7.57 -17.90
C ASN A 129 1.99 7.01 -18.10
N LYS A 130 2.85 7.17 -17.08
CA LYS A 130 4.23 6.64 -17.05
C LYS A 130 4.28 5.36 -16.21
N LEU A 131 3.68 4.30 -16.77
CA LEU A 131 3.43 3.05 -16.03
C LEU A 131 4.72 2.38 -15.56
N GLU A 132 5.84 2.54 -16.27
CA GLU A 132 7.13 1.99 -15.89
C GLU A 132 7.62 2.56 -14.55
N VAL A 133 7.34 3.84 -14.27
CA VAL A 133 7.70 4.50 -13.00
C VAL A 133 6.71 4.14 -11.89
N ALA A 134 5.41 4.02 -12.20
CA ALA A 134 4.43 3.53 -11.23
C ALA A 134 4.75 2.09 -10.80
N GLN A 135 5.08 1.21 -11.75
CA GLN A 135 5.54 -0.15 -11.50
C GLN A 135 6.82 -0.21 -10.68
N LEU A 136 7.72 0.74 -10.88
CA LEU A 136 8.90 0.86 -10.04
C LEU A 136 8.54 1.22 -8.60
N ALA A 137 7.67 2.20 -8.36
CA ALA A 137 7.20 2.55 -7.03
C ALA A 137 6.53 1.36 -6.31
N ILE A 138 5.72 0.56 -7.02
CA ILE A 138 5.11 -0.69 -6.53
C ILE A 138 6.19 -1.67 -6.06
N LYS A 139 7.23 -1.91 -6.88
CA LYS A 139 8.37 -2.77 -6.50
C LYS A 139 9.05 -2.28 -5.21
N PHE A 140 9.21 -0.97 -5.04
CA PHE A 140 9.81 -0.41 -3.82
C PHE A 140 8.89 -0.49 -2.61
N PHE A 141 7.58 -0.25 -2.74
CA PHE A 141 6.63 -0.53 -1.66
C PHE A 141 6.67 -2.00 -1.23
N ASN A 142 6.69 -2.92 -2.18
CA ASN A 142 6.86 -4.36 -1.91
C ASN A 142 8.18 -4.67 -1.19
N THR A 143 9.24 -3.93 -1.51
CA THR A 143 10.55 -4.04 -0.84
C THR A 143 10.47 -3.52 0.60
N TYR A 144 9.80 -2.39 0.83
CA TYR A 144 9.60 -1.81 2.16
C TYR A 144 8.77 -2.72 3.06
N LEU A 145 7.66 -3.27 2.55
CA LEU A 145 6.81 -4.20 3.31
C LEU A 145 7.56 -5.47 3.70
N ARG A 146 8.39 -6.02 2.80
CA ARG A 146 9.24 -7.17 3.12
C ARG A 146 10.21 -6.83 4.25
N ALA A 147 10.86 -5.67 4.18
CA ALA A 147 11.81 -5.23 5.20
C ALA A 147 11.12 -5.04 6.56
N VAL A 148 9.97 -4.36 6.60
CA VAL A 148 9.12 -4.16 7.77
C VAL A 148 8.76 -5.48 8.45
N ILE A 149 8.28 -6.47 7.67
CA ILE A 149 7.87 -7.77 8.23
C ILE A 149 9.09 -8.50 8.79
N ASN A 150 10.19 -8.52 8.06
CA ASN A 150 11.43 -9.17 8.52
C ASN A 150 11.94 -8.54 9.83
N THR A 151 11.87 -7.21 9.98
CA THR A 151 12.32 -6.50 11.18
C THR A 151 11.25 -6.36 12.26
N HIS A 152 10.05 -6.91 12.03
CA HIS A 152 8.90 -6.83 12.93
C HIS A 152 8.52 -5.38 13.32
N ASP A 153 8.74 -4.40 12.43
CA ASP A 153 8.45 -2.98 12.68
C ASP A 153 6.99 -2.65 12.34
N ILE A 154 6.07 -3.11 13.20
CA ILE A 154 4.62 -2.99 13.00
C ILE A 154 4.19 -1.53 12.78
N ARG A 155 4.80 -0.58 13.50
CA ARG A 155 4.43 0.84 13.42
C ARG A 155 4.79 1.43 12.05
N THR A 156 5.95 1.07 11.51
CA THR A 156 6.32 1.46 10.14
C THR A 156 5.43 0.77 9.12
N GLY A 157 5.15 -0.52 9.28
CA GLY A 157 4.21 -1.25 8.40
C GLY A 157 2.84 -0.60 8.34
N TYR A 158 2.31 -0.22 9.50
CA TYR A 158 1.05 0.50 9.62
C TYR A 158 1.07 1.79 8.80
N ASN A 159 2.11 2.62 8.81
CA ASN A 159 2.08 3.85 7.99
C ASN A 159 2.37 3.58 6.50
N ILE A 160 3.24 2.62 6.17
CA ILE A 160 3.59 2.30 4.78
C ILE A 160 2.40 1.71 4.02
N LEU A 161 1.58 0.88 4.66
CA LEU A 161 0.38 0.33 4.04
C LEU A 161 -0.63 1.40 3.62
N LYS A 162 -0.79 2.48 4.42
CA LYS A 162 -1.67 3.59 4.06
C LYS A 162 -1.18 4.27 2.80
N GLN A 163 0.12 4.56 2.72
CA GLN A 163 0.69 5.20 1.54
C GLN A 163 0.55 4.33 0.29
N TYR A 164 0.73 3.02 0.44
CA TYR A 164 0.60 2.08 -0.68
C TYR A 164 -0.86 1.93 -1.14
N ARG A 165 -1.82 1.87 -0.20
CA ARG A 165 -3.26 1.91 -0.51
C ARG A 165 -3.63 3.19 -1.23
N SER A 166 -3.20 4.36 -0.75
CA SER A 166 -3.51 5.64 -1.39
C SER A 166 -3.03 5.68 -2.85
N MET A 167 -1.85 5.12 -3.14
CA MET A 167 -1.40 4.98 -4.53
C MET A 167 -2.32 4.06 -5.35
N ALA A 168 -2.80 2.95 -4.78
CA ALA A 168 -3.76 2.06 -5.45
C ALA A 168 -5.10 2.75 -5.72
N GLU A 169 -5.58 3.59 -4.80
CA GLU A 169 -6.78 4.41 -5.00
C GLU A 169 -6.60 5.40 -6.14
N VAL A 170 -5.44 6.06 -6.23
CA VAL A 170 -5.11 6.91 -7.38
C VAL A 170 -5.06 6.09 -8.68
N ALA A 171 -4.59 4.84 -8.65
CA ALA A 171 -4.64 3.97 -9.82
C ALA A 171 -6.09 3.73 -10.28
N VAL A 172 -7.03 3.49 -9.37
CA VAL A 172 -8.46 3.38 -9.69
C VAL A 172 -9.01 4.70 -10.27
N ILE A 173 -8.74 5.83 -9.62
CA ILE A 173 -9.22 7.17 -10.04
C ILE A 173 -8.69 7.54 -11.44
N THR A 174 -7.47 7.11 -11.76
CA THR A 174 -6.83 7.35 -13.07
C THR A 174 -7.11 6.24 -14.09
N HIS A 175 -8.05 5.33 -13.82
CA HIS A 175 -8.46 4.23 -14.70
C HIS A 175 -7.35 3.19 -15.01
N HIS A 176 -6.38 3.06 -14.12
CA HIS A 176 -5.36 2.01 -14.14
C HIS A 176 -5.77 0.82 -13.26
N ASP A 177 -6.95 0.28 -13.53
CA ASP A 177 -7.59 -0.79 -12.72
C ASP A 177 -6.67 -2.01 -12.50
N SER A 178 -5.89 -2.40 -13.51
CA SER A 178 -4.95 -3.53 -13.41
C SER A 178 -3.86 -3.30 -12.36
N ILE A 179 -3.43 -2.05 -12.16
CA ILE A 179 -2.45 -1.69 -11.12
C ILE A 179 -3.07 -1.80 -9.74
N ALA A 180 -4.32 -1.34 -9.56
CA ALA A 180 -5.02 -1.47 -8.29
C ALA A 180 -5.20 -2.96 -7.90
N LEU A 181 -5.57 -3.80 -8.86
CA LEU A 181 -5.69 -5.25 -8.66
C LEU A 181 -4.32 -5.90 -8.35
N GLU A 182 -3.25 -5.48 -9.02
CA GLU A 182 -1.90 -5.96 -8.74
C GLU A 182 -1.49 -5.63 -7.29
N ILE A 183 -1.71 -4.40 -6.84
CA ILE A 183 -1.41 -3.98 -5.47
C ILE A 183 -2.25 -4.78 -4.46
N ALA A 184 -3.53 -5.01 -4.74
CA ALA A 184 -4.38 -5.84 -3.89
C ALA A 184 -3.84 -7.28 -3.74
N ASN A 185 -3.31 -7.87 -4.82
CA ASN A 185 -2.67 -9.18 -4.76
C ASN A 185 -1.41 -9.18 -3.90
N TYR A 186 -0.60 -8.11 -3.96
CA TYR A 186 0.53 -7.96 -3.04
C TYR A 186 0.08 -7.81 -1.59
N PHE A 187 -1.01 -7.06 -1.33
CA PHE A 187 -1.56 -6.92 0.02
C PHE A 187 -1.95 -8.28 0.60
N ARG A 188 -2.64 -9.12 -0.18
CA ARG A 188 -2.96 -10.50 0.23
C ARG A 188 -1.69 -11.31 0.50
N TYR A 189 -0.71 -11.26 -0.40
CA TYR A 189 0.56 -11.98 -0.23
C TYR A 189 1.29 -11.57 1.06
N TYR A 190 1.42 -10.27 1.30
CA TYR A 190 2.13 -9.74 2.47
C TYR A 190 1.33 -9.88 3.77
N SER A 191 -0.01 -9.87 3.71
CA SER A 191 -0.86 -10.21 4.85
C SER A 191 -0.58 -11.64 5.33
N LEU A 192 -0.49 -12.61 4.40
CA LEU A 192 -0.16 -13.99 4.76
C LEU A 192 1.25 -14.12 5.36
N LEU A 193 2.23 -13.36 4.84
CA LEU A 193 3.57 -13.33 5.44
C LEU A 193 3.56 -12.71 6.84
N ALA A 194 2.82 -11.62 7.04
CA ALA A 194 2.67 -10.98 8.34
C ALA A 194 1.99 -11.92 9.35
N TYR A 195 0.94 -12.61 8.94
CA TYR A 195 0.24 -13.62 9.76
C TYR A 195 1.19 -14.74 10.20
N LYS A 196 1.98 -15.30 9.26
CA LYS A 196 2.98 -16.34 9.56
C LYS A 196 4.11 -15.85 10.47
N ALA A 197 4.39 -14.54 10.45
CA ALA A 197 5.34 -13.89 11.35
C ALA A 197 4.70 -13.45 12.69
N ASN A 198 3.45 -13.85 12.98
CA ASN A 198 2.67 -13.44 14.15
C ASN A 198 2.46 -11.91 14.27
N LEU A 199 2.55 -11.18 13.16
CA LEU A 199 2.25 -9.75 13.06
C LEU A 199 0.75 -9.56 12.82
N PHE A 200 -0.07 -10.04 13.75
CA PHE A 200 -1.52 -10.13 13.64
C PHE A 200 -2.20 -8.79 13.37
N PHE A 201 -1.82 -7.75 14.12
CA PHE A 201 -2.34 -6.39 13.89
C PHE A 201 -2.05 -5.87 12.48
N LEU A 202 -0.89 -6.22 11.91
CA LEU A 202 -0.55 -5.83 10.54
C LEU A 202 -1.44 -6.59 9.53
N SER A 203 -1.79 -7.85 9.82
CA SER A 203 -2.72 -8.65 9.01
C SER A 203 -4.14 -8.05 9.02
N GLU A 204 -4.62 -7.61 10.18
CA GLU A 204 -5.87 -6.83 10.31
C GLU A 204 -5.79 -5.50 9.53
N THR A 205 -4.63 -4.83 9.57
CA THR A 205 -4.40 -3.59 8.81
C THR A 205 -4.53 -3.80 7.30
N PHE A 206 -3.98 -4.91 6.77
CA PHE A 206 -4.16 -5.27 5.36
C PHE A 206 -5.63 -5.49 5.00
N ALA A 207 -6.40 -6.17 5.86
CA ALA A 207 -7.82 -6.41 5.63
C ALA A 207 -8.62 -5.11 5.63
N PHE A 208 -8.34 -4.21 6.57
CA PHE A 208 -8.95 -2.88 6.59
C PHE A 208 -8.65 -2.11 5.30
N ASP A 209 -7.37 -2.02 4.90
CA ASP A 209 -6.97 -1.26 3.72
C ASP A 209 -7.49 -1.90 2.41
N LEU A 210 -7.57 -3.23 2.30
CA LEU A 210 -8.22 -3.90 1.16
C LEU A 210 -9.73 -3.63 1.10
N GLY A 211 -10.41 -3.61 2.24
CA GLY A 211 -11.84 -3.27 2.32
C GLY A 211 -12.11 -1.85 1.80
N LEU A 212 -11.29 -0.88 2.20
CA LEU A 212 -11.38 0.49 1.67
C LEU A 212 -11.10 0.55 0.17
N LEU A 213 -10.07 -0.15 -0.31
CA LEU A 213 -9.76 -0.18 -1.74
C LEU A 213 -10.88 -0.84 -2.58
N ALA A 214 -11.54 -1.87 -2.05
CA ALA A 214 -12.70 -2.51 -2.67
C ALA A 214 -13.91 -1.56 -2.74
N GLN A 215 -14.14 -0.78 -1.69
CA GLN A 215 -15.13 0.28 -1.69
C GLN A 215 -14.82 1.33 -2.77
N ILE A 216 -13.58 1.81 -2.86
CA ILE A 216 -13.15 2.78 -3.88
C ILE A 216 -13.33 2.24 -5.31
N CYS A 217 -12.99 0.98 -5.56
CA CYS A 217 -13.24 0.32 -6.84
C CYS A 217 -14.72 0.36 -7.22
N CYS A 218 -15.59 0.00 -6.27
CA CYS A 218 -17.04 0.01 -6.48
C CYS A 218 -17.57 1.43 -6.75
N GLN A 219 -17.13 2.44 -5.98
CA GLN A 219 -17.52 3.85 -6.18
C GLN A 219 -17.18 4.35 -7.58
N ASN A 220 -16.02 3.95 -8.09
CA ASN A 220 -15.54 4.36 -9.41
C ASN A 220 -15.97 3.42 -10.55
N ARG A 221 -16.80 2.41 -10.26
CA ARG A 221 -17.25 1.40 -11.23
C ARG A 221 -16.07 0.72 -11.95
N SER A 222 -14.99 0.49 -11.21
CA SER A 222 -13.77 -0.13 -11.70
C SER A 222 -14.05 -1.53 -12.25
N SER A 223 -13.42 -1.86 -13.37
CA SER A 223 -13.59 -3.15 -14.04
C SER A 223 -13.14 -4.34 -13.19
N VAL A 224 -12.22 -4.10 -12.24
CA VAL A 224 -11.66 -5.13 -11.35
C VAL A 224 -12.40 -5.24 -10.00
N SER A 225 -13.54 -4.56 -9.82
CA SER A 225 -14.23 -4.49 -8.51
C SER A 225 -14.54 -5.88 -7.92
N LEU A 226 -15.04 -6.82 -8.74
CA LEU A 226 -15.34 -8.18 -8.29
C LEU A 226 -14.09 -9.01 -8.02
N GLU A 227 -13.05 -8.82 -8.83
CA GLU A 227 -11.78 -9.54 -8.67
C GLU A 227 -11.06 -9.08 -7.40
N LEU A 228 -11.09 -7.78 -7.10
CA LEU A 228 -10.53 -7.23 -5.88
C LEU A 228 -11.32 -7.70 -4.64
N LEU A 229 -12.66 -7.75 -4.71
CA LEU A 229 -13.47 -8.39 -3.67
C LEU A 229 -13.05 -9.85 -3.46
N SER A 230 -12.85 -10.62 -4.55
CA SER A 230 -12.33 -12.00 -4.43
C SER A 230 -10.94 -12.08 -3.82
N VAL A 231 -10.08 -11.08 -3.98
CA VAL A 231 -8.76 -11.03 -3.31
C VAL A 231 -8.95 -10.78 -1.83
N PHE A 232 -9.82 -9.83 -1.47
CA PHE A 232 -10.11 -9.47 -0.09
C PHE A 232 -10.75 -10.61 0.71
N LEU A 233 -11.67 -11.37 0.12
CA LEU A 233 -12.29 -12.54 0.76
C LEU A 233 -11.30 -13.69 1.03
N LYS A 234 -10.10 -13.68 0.43
CA LYS A 234 -9.09 -14.75 0.58
C LYS A 234 -7.90 -14.32 1.44
N ILE A 235 -8.09 -13.32 2.30
CA ILE A 235 -7.02 -12.73 3.11
C ILE A 235 -6.87 -13.40 4.49
N ASP A 236 -7.94 -13.96 5.02
CA ASP A 236 -8.00 -14.64 6.30
C ASP A 236 -7.43 -16.06 6.25
N GLN A 237 -7.22 -16.65 7.43
CA GLN A 237 -6.71 -18.00 7.63
C GLN A 237 -7.48 -18.64 8.79
N ASP A 238 -7.67 -19.96 8.72
CA ASP A 238 -8.27 -20.72 9.81
C ASP A 238 -7.44 -20.58 11.10
N PRO A 239 -8.05 -20.21 12.23
CA PRO A 239 -7.33 -19.98 13.47
C PRO A 239 -7.05 -21.28 14.21
N GLU A 240 -5.81 -21.45 14.67
CA GLU A 240 -5.35 -22.56 15.51
C GLU A 240 -5.12 -22.13 16.97
N SER A 241 -5.32 -20.83 17.27
CA SER A 241 -5.09 -20.23 18.58
C SER A 241 -6.04 -19.06 18.85
N GLU A 242 -6.17 -18.66 20.12
CA GLU A 242 -7.00 -17.52 20.53
C GLU A 242 -6.52 -16.18 19.92
N GLN A 243 -5.20 -16.00 19.73
CA GLN A 243 -4.67 -14.80 19.10
C GLN A 243 -5.09 -14.72 17.62
N GLN A 244 -4.99 -15.84 16.91
CA GLN A 244 -5.42 -15.95 15.51
C GLN A 244 -6.94 -15.80 15.38
N GLU A 245 -7.70 -16.31 16.35
CA GLU A 245 -9.15 -16.11 16.43
C GLU A 245 -9.51 -14.62 16.53
N ASN A 246 -8.78 -13.86 17.37
CA ASN A 246 -8.96 -12.42 17.47
C ASN A 246 -8.62 -11.71 16.14
N THR A 247 -7.54 -12.12 15.47
CA THR A 247 -7.16 -11.60 14.15
C THR A 247 -8.24 -11.88 13.10
N LEU A 248 -8.75 -13.12 13.04
CA LEU A 248 -9.84 -13.49 12.15
C LEU A 248 -11.06 -12.60 12.41
N ARG A 249 -11.44 -12.40 13.68
CA ARG A 249 -12.56 -11.51 14.05
C ARG A 249 -12.33 -10.07 13.55
N GLY A 250 -11.10 -9.56 13.62
CA GLY A 250 -10.72 -8.27 13.04
C GLY A 250 -10.94 -8.20 11.53
N ILE A 251 -10.52 -9.24 10.80
CA ILE A 251 -10.72 -9.35 9.35
C ILE A 251 -12.20 -9.43 8.99
N ARG A 252 -12.97 -10.26 9.70
CA ARG A 252 -14.43 -10.40 9.50
C ARG A 252 -15.17 -9.08 9.77
N LYS A 253 -14.72 -8.25 10.70
CA LYS A 253 -15.25 -6.89 10.88
C LYS A 253 -15.06 -6.02 9.64
N SER A 254 -13.87 -6.04 9.03
CA SER A 254 -13.62 -5.31 7.77
C SER A 254 -14.51 -5.80 6.63
N GLN A 255 -14.73 -7.11 6.52
CA GLN A 255 -15.63 -7.70 5.53
C GLN A 255 -17.10 -7.31 5.75
N ALA A 256 -17.59 -7.40 6.99
CA ALA A 256 -18.95 -7.00 7.34
C ALA A 256 -19.19 -5.49 7.11
N LYS A 257 -18.19 -4.64 7.38
CA LYS A 257 -18.23 -3.21 7.04
C LYS A 257 -18.38 -2.99 5.53
N LEU A 258 -17.63 -3.72 4.72
CA LEU A 258 -17.74 -3.63 3.27
C LEU A 258 -19.10 -4.14 2.76
N ALA A 259 -19.64 -5.20 3.37
CA ALA A 259 -20.97 -5.71 3.04
C ALA A 259 -22.06 -4.66 3.33
N ALA A 260 -21.99 -4.01 4.50
CA ALA A 260 -22.89 -2.90 4.84
C ALA A 260 -22.80 -1.75 3.83
N TYR A 261 -21.59 -1.39 3.40
CA TYR A 261 -21.40 -0.42 2.31
C TYR A 261 -22.07 -0.87 1.01
N TYR A 262 -21.89 -2.13 0.60
CA TYR A 262 -22.52 -2.65 -0.62
C TYR A 262 -24.04 -2.64 -0.56
N LEU A 263 -24.64 -2.97 0.59
CA LEU A 263 -26.08 -2.85 0.78
C LEU A 263 -26.57 -1.40 0.65
N LYS A 264 -25.83 -0.43 1.20
CA LYS A 264 -26.14 1.00 1.10
C LYS A 264 -26.16 1.50 -0.34
N VAL A 265 -25.30 0.97 -1.20
CA VAL A 265 -25.24 1.33 -2.63
C VAL A 265 -26.00 0.35 -3.53
N GLU A 266 -26.89 -0.47 -2.95
CA GLU A 266 -27.74 -1.45 -3.64
C GLU A 266 -26.96 -2.49 -4.47
N ASN A 267 -25.68 -2.73 -4.14
CA ASN A 267 -24.86 -3.79 -4.73
C ASN A 267 -25.05 -5.11 -3.96
N TYR A 268 -26.26 -5.67 -4.05
CA TYR A 268 -26.63 -6.89 -3.34
C TYR A 268 -25.77 -8.10 -3.75
N ASN A 269 -25.34 -8.17 -5.01
CA ASN A 269 -24.48 -9.26 -5.49
C ASN A 269 -23.14 -9.30 -4.75
N SER A 270 -22.47 -8.16 -4.58
CA SER A 270 -21.22 -8.11 -3.82
C SER A 270 -21.41 -8.35 -2.32
N ALA A 271 -22.49 -7.84 -1.73
CA ALA A 271 -22.82 -8.14 -0.33
C ALA A 271 -23.10 -9.64 -0.12
N TYR A 272 -23.77 -10.28 -1.07
CA TYR A 272 -24.06 -11.70 -1.06
C TYR A 272 -22.79 -12.56 -1.13
N LEU A 273 -21.79 -12.17 -1.92
CA LEU A 273 -20.50 -12.87 -1.94
C LEU A 273 -19.80 -12.87 -0.57
N ILE A 274 -19.91 -11.77 0.19
CA ILE A 274 -19.37 -11.71 1.55
C ILE A 274 -20.20 -12.58 2.51
N TYR A 275 -21.53 -12.58 2.37
CA TYR A 275 -22.38 -13.49 3.14
C TYR A 275 -22.03 -14.96 2.87
N GLU A 276 -21.88 -15.36 1.61
CA GLU A 276 -21.55 -16.73 1.24
C GLU A 276 -20.20 -17.18 1.79
N ASP A 277 -19.23 -16.27 1.87
CA ASP A 277 -17.92 -16.51 2.49
C ASP A 277 -18.00 -16.69 4.02
N MET A 278 -18.97 -16.02 4.67
CA MET A 278 -19.13 -16.01 6.12
C MET A 278 -20.26 -16.91 6.64
N LYS A 279 -21.03 -17.59 5.78
CA LYS A 279 -22.27 -18.30 6.18
C LYS A 279 -22.06 -19.46 7.15
N ASP A 280 -20.87 -20.07 7.10
CA ASP A 280 -20.51 -21.22 7.94
C ASP A 280 -19.81 -20.78 9.25
N GLU A 281 -19.69 -19.48 9.49
CA GLU A 281 -19.14 -18.91 10.72
C GLU A 281 -20.04 -19.22 11.93
N PRO A 282 -19.47 -19.50 13.12
CA PRO A 282 -20.27 -19.68 14.34
C PRO A 282 -21.13 -18.44 14.63
N LEU A 283 -22.42 -18.64 14.90
CA LEU A 283 -23.35 -17.54 15.23
C LEU A 283 -22.85 -16.66 16.39
N SER A 284 -22.19 -17.25 17.39
CA SER A 284 -21.57 -16.52 18.49
C SER A 284 -20.53 -15.50 18.02
N ARG A 285 -19.69 -15.87 17.04
CA ARG A 285 -18.67 -14.99 16.44
C ARG A 285 -19.35 -13.87 15.66
N LEU A 286 -20.36 -14.20 14.85
CA LEU A 286 -21.13 -13.22 14.08
C LEU A 286 -21.79 -12.16 14.97
N TYR A 287 -22.44 -12.57 16.07
CA TYR A 287 -23.04 -11.63 17.03
C TYR A 287 -22.00 -10.75 17.71
N MET A 288 -20.85 -11.30 18.11
CA MET A 288 -19.75 -10.50 18.66
C MET A 288 -19.26 -9.45 17.68
N ILE A 289 -19.06 -9.82 16.41
CA ILE A 289 -18.64 -8.89 15.34
C ILE A 289 -19.66 -7.76 15.20
N ARG A 290 -20.95 -8.09 15.07
CA ARG A 290 -22.03 -7.09 14.96
C ARG A 290 -22.02 -6.12 16.13
N ASP A 291 -21.97 -6.63 17.36
CA ASP A 291 -22.06 -5.81 18.56
C ASP A 291 -20.80 -4.93 18.74
N GLU A 292 -19.61 -5.43 18.40
CA GLU A 292 -18.37 -4.64 18.35
C GLU A 292 -18.46 -3.50 17.31
N LEU A 293 -18.97 -3.76 16.11
CA LEU A 293 -19.13 -2.73 15.07
C LEU A 293 -20.12 -1.62 15.47
N ARG A 294 -21.18 -1.95 16.21
CA ARG A 294 -22.18 -0.98 16.69
C ARG A 294 -21.67 -0.08 17.81
N THR A 295 -20.71 -0.55 18.59
CA THR A 295 -20.27 0.11 19.83
C THR A 295 -18.92 0.80 19.70
N THR A 296 -18.16 0.50 18.65
CA THR A 296 -16.86 1.12 18.38
C THR A 296 -17.03 2.63 18.13
N ARG A 297 -16.20 3.43 18.80
CA ARG A 297 -16.18 4.90 18.65
C ARG A 297 -15.25 5.32 17.51
N GLU A 298 -15.55 6.47 16.93
CA GLU A 298 -14.78 7.11 15.85
C GLU A 298 -13.33 7.35 16.26
N ASP A 299 -13.16 8.05 17.39
CA ASP A 299 -11.85 8.43 17.88
C ASP A 299 -11.26 7.39 18.84
N PHE A 300 -9.98 7.12 18.64
CA PHE A 300 -9.12 6.68 19.74
C PHE A 300 -8.81 7.87 20.65
N TRP A 301 -8.66 7.61 21.95
CA TRP A 301 -8.19 8.62 22.91
C TRP A 301 -6.75 9.10 22.62
N GLU A 302 -6.04 8.40 21.72
CA GLU A 302 -4.67 8.65 21.29
C GLU A 302 -4.65 9.24 19.88
N PHE A 303 -3.80 10.23 19.65
CA PHE A 303 -3.55 10.73 18.30
C PHE A 303 -2.79 9.68 17.48
N THR A 304 -3.29 9.36 16.29
CA THR A 304 -2.64 8.45 15.34
C THR A 304 -2.53 9.10 13.97
N ASP A 305 -1.46 8.79 13.22
CA ASP A 305 -1.23 9.36 11.88
C ASP A 305 -2.27 8.92 10.83
N ARG A 306 -3.04 7.85 11.11
CA ARG A 306 -4.14 7.43 10.25
C ARG A 306 -5.47 8.09 10.63
N GLY A 307 -5.65 8.52 11.87
CA GLY A 307 -6.83 9.30 12.32
C GLY A 307 -8.15 8.55 12.29
N GLU A 308 -8.14 7.21 12.14
CA GLU A 308 -9.34 6.41 11.94
C GLU A 308 -9.29 5.14 12.78
N ASN A 309 -10.38 4.85 13.48
CA ASN A 309 -10.59 3.55 14.09
C ASN A 309 -11.08 2.55 13.04
N PHE A 310 -10.30 1.48 12.79
CA PHE A 310 -10.58 0.51 11.73
C PHE A 310 -11.97 -0.12 11.84
N TYR A 311 -12.51 -0.21 13.05
CA TYR A 311 -13.80 -0.83 13.33
C TYR A 311 -14.94 0.18 13.54
N PHE A 312 -14.67 1.48 13.48
CA PHE A 312 -15.72 2.48 13.49
C PHE A 312 -16.59 2.36 12.24
N VAL A 313 -17.90 2.44 12.43
CA VAL A 313 -18.89 2.42 11.36
C VAL A 313 -19.64 3.74 11.41
N GLU A 314 -19.67 4.44 10.27
CA GLU A 314 -20.45 5.67 10.13
C GLU A 314 -21.90 5.44 10.55
N PRO A 315 -22.56 6.39 11.26
CA PRO A 315 -23.92 6.19 11.74
C PRO A 315 -24.92 5.79 10.66
N ASP A 316 -24.72 6.26 9.42
CA ASP A 316 -25.59 5.96 8.28
C ASP A 316 -25.37 4.55 7.67
N LEU A 317 -24.31 3.85 8.07
CA LEU A 317 -24.03 2.46 7.70
C LEU A 317 -24.56 1.46 8.73
N LEU A 318 -24.88 1.87 9.95
CA LEU A 318 -25.28 0.97 11.03
C LEU A 318 -26.54 0.15 10.71
N THR A 319 -27.54 0.75 10.07
CA THR A 319 -28.74 0.00 9.63
C THR A 319 -28.43 -1.08 8.61
N TYR A 320 -27.41 -0.87 7.78
CA TYR A 320 -26.97 -1.85 6.79
C TYR A 320 -26.08 -2.94 7.41
N VAL A 321 -25.35 -2.64 8.49
CA VAL A 321 -24.70 -3.66 9.32
C VAL A 321 -25.78 -4.57 9.91
N ASP A 322 -26.81 -4.01 10.55
CA ASP A 322 -27.90 -4.80 11.12
C ASP A 322 -28.63 -5.63 10.04
N GLN A 323 -28.86 -5.04 8.85
CA GLN A 323 -29.43 -5.75 7.71
C GLN A 323 -28.55 -6.93 7.26
N PHE A 324 -27.25 -6.73 7.08
CA PHE A 324 -26.33 -7.79 6.69
C PHE A 324 -26.33 -8.94 7.70
N PHE A 325 -26.27 -8.64 9.00
CA PHE A 325 -26.28 -9.67 10.03
C PHE A 325 -27.63 -10.41 10.14
N SER A 326 -28.74 -9.78 9.75
CA SER A 326 -30.04 -10.46 9.71
C SER A 326 -30.12 -11.60 8.69
N TRP A 327 -29.23 -11.62 7.68
CA TRP A 327 -29.19 -12.67 6.66
C TRP A 327 -28.74 -14.03 7.23
N PHE A 328 -27.98 -14.04 8.33
CA PHE A 328 -27.56 -15.27 9.01
C PHE A 328 -28.69 -15.88 9.85
N ASP A 329 -29.60 -15.05 10.37
CA ASP A 329 -30.78 -15.48 11.12
C ASP A 329 -31.93 -15.88 10.20
N HIS A 330 -32.08 -15.16 9.08
CA HIS A 330 -33.18 -15.28 8.15
C HIS A 330 -32.69 -15.25 6.69
N PRO A 331 -32.11 -16.35 6.19
CA PRO A 331 -31.61 -16.43 4.80
C PRO A 331 -32.67 -16.14 3.74
N SER A 332 -33.95 -16.30 4.06
CA SER A 332 -35.07 -15.94 3.18
C SER A 332 -35.19 -14.43 2.91
N LEU A 333 -34.52 -13.57 3.69
CA LEU A 333 -34.50 -12.11 3.50
C LEU A 333 -33.45 -11.65 2.48
N ILE A 334 -32.57 -12.55 2.04
CA ILE A 334 -31.52 -12.24 1.08
C ILE A 334 -32.17 -11.94 -0.28
N PRO A 335 -31.94 -10.75 -0.85
CA PRO A 335 -32.41 -10.44 -2.21
C PRO A 335 -31.83 -11.45 -3.19
N GLN A 336 -32.66 -12.00 -4.08
CA GLN A 336 -32.18 -12.91 -5.10
C GLN A 336 -31.19 -12.17 -6.01
N PRO A 337 -29.99 -12.71 -6.24
CA PRO A 337 -29.00 -12.07 -7.10
C PRO A 337 -29.57 -11.92 -8.52
N SER A 338 -29.39 -10.73 -9.08
CA SER A 338 -29.85 -10.37 -10.44
C SER A 338 -28.91 -10.86 -11.52
#